data_AF-A0A834A9G7-F1
#
_entry.id   AF-A0A834A9G7-F1
#
_cell.length_a   1.000
_cell.length_b   1.000
_cell.length_c   1.000
_cell.angle_alpha   90.00
_cell.angle_beta   90.00
_cell.angle_gamma   90.00
#
_symmetry.space_group_name_H-M   'P 1'
#
loop_
_entity.id
_entity.type
_entity.pdbx_description
1 polymer ?
#
loop_
_entity_poly.entity_id
_entity_poly.type
_entity_poly.pdbx_seq_one_letter_code
_entity_poly.pdbx_strand_id
1 'polypeptide(L)'
;MAQFHEKIYQMLKNLLQLSPETKHCILSWLGNCLHANAGRTKIWANQMPEIFFQMYASDAFFLNLGAALLKLCQPFCKPRSSRLLTFNPTYCALKELNDEERKIKNVHMRGLDKETCLIPAVQEPKFPQNYNLVTENLVLTEYTLYLGFHRLHDQMVKINQNLHRLQIAWRDAQQSSSPASDNLREQFERLMTIYLSTKTAMTEPQMLQNCLNLQVSMAVLLVQLALGNESSQLIELTFPLPDGYGSLAYVPEFFADNLGDFLIFLRRFADDILETSADSLEHVLHFITIFTGSIERMKNPHLRAKLAEVLEAVMPHLDQTPNPLVSSVFHRKRVFCNFPYAPHLAEALIKVFVDIEFTGDPHQFEQKFNYRRPMYPILRYMWETDTYRESIKDLADYASKNLEAMNPPLFLRFLNLLMNDAIFLLDEAIQYLSKIKIQQIEKDRGEWDSLTPEARREKEAGLQMFGQLARFHNIMSNETIGTLAFLTSGKEVKHCFPKNTVVKTCSFD
;
A
#
# COMPACT_ATOMS: atom_id res chain seq x y z
N MET A 1 -23.68 -6.59 13.19
CA MET A 1 -23.29 -6.72 11.76
C MET A 1 -23.13 -8.17 11.32
N ALA A 2 -22.34 -9.00 12.01
CA ALA A 2 -22.09 -10.40 11.60
C ALA A 2 -23.34 -11.24 11.26
N GLN A 3 -24.42 -11.17 12.06
CA GLN A 3 -25.67 -11.88 11.77
C GLN A 3 -26.34 -11.44 10.46
N PHE A 4 -26.21 -10.16 10.10
CA PHE A 4 -26.75 -9.62 8.86
C PHE A 4 -25.93 -10.08 7.66
N HIS A 5 -24.60 -10.04 7.77
CA HIS A 5 -23.69 -10.59 6.75
C HIS A 5 -23.94 -12.08 6.51
N GLU A 6 -24.23 -12.84 7.57
CA GLU A 6 -24.58 -14.25 7.45
C GLU A 6 -25.88 -14.46 6.66
N LYS A 7 -26.93 -13.68 6.95
CA LYS A 7 -28.20 -13.79 6.20
C LYS A 7 -28.03 -13.43 4.72
N ILE A 8 -27.28 -12.37 4.40
CA ILE A 8 -26.99 -12.00 3.00
C ILE A 8 -26.20 -13.12 2.31
N TYR A 9 -25.17 -13.63 2.96
CA TYR A 9 -24.38 -14.76 2.44
C TYR A 9 -25.26 -15.98 2.13
N GLN A 10 -26.10 -16.40 3.07
CA GLN A 10 -27.00 -17.55 2.86
C GLN A 10 -27.97 -17.30 1.71
N MET A 11 -28.53 -16.09 1.60
CA MET A 11 -29.39 -15.71 0.49
C MET A 11 -28.65 -15.81 -0.85
N LEU A 12 -27.46 -15.21 -0.99
CA LEU A 12 -26.67 -15.27 -2.22
C LEU A 12 -26.29 -16.71 -2.56
N LYS A 13 -25.86 -17.50 -1.56
CA LYS A 13 -25.51 -18.91 -1.73
C LYS A 13 -26.69 -19.73 -2.25
N ASN A 14 -27.87 -19.56 -1.67
CA ASN A 14 -29.07 -20.28 -2.08
C ASN A 14 -29.48 -19.91 -3.51
N LEU A 15 -29.40 -18.63 -3.89
CA LEU A 15 -29.69 -18.17 -5.25
C LEU A 15 -28.70 -18.75 -6.28
N LEU A 16 -27.41 -18.81 -5.95
CA LEU A 16 -26.38 -19.40 -6.80
C LEU A 16 -26.56 -20.92 -7.00
N GLN A 17 -27.26 -21.60 -6.08
CA GLN A 17 -27.47 -23.05 -6.10
C GLN A 17 -28.84 -23.47 -6.66
N LEU A 18 -29.77 -22.53 -6.84
CA LEU A 18 -31.16 -22.84 -7.18
C LEU A 18 -31.33 -23.41 -8.59
N SER A 19 -30.78 -22.74 -9.60
CA SER A 19 -30.80 -23.18 -11.00
C SER A 19 -29.69 -22.48 -11.82
N PRO A 20 -29.28 -23.02 -12.98
CA PRO A 20 -28.33 -22.34 -13.88
C PRO A 20 -28.81 -20.94 -14.29
N GLU A 21 -30.10 -20.79 -14.59
CA GLU A 21 -30.73 -19.50 -14.93
C GLU A 21 -30.63 -18.51 -13.77
N THR A 22 -31.02 -18.92 -12.56
CA THR A 22 -30.95 -18.04 -11.37
C THR A 22 -29.51 -17.63 -11.09
N LYS A 23 -28.56 -18.56 -11.20
CA LYS A 23 -27.13 -18.30 -11.06
C LYS A 23 -26.66 -17.25 -12.07
N HIS A 24 -27.03 -17.40 -13.34
CA HIS A 24 -26.69 -16.42 -14.38
C HIS A 24 -27.28 -15.04 -14.06
N CYS A 25 -28.56 -14.96 -13.69
CA CYS A 25 -29.21 -13.69 -13.36
C CYS A 25 -28.55 -12.98 -12.16
N ILE A 26 -28.24 -13.70 -11.09
CA ILE A 26 -27.63 -13.07 -9.90
C ILE A 26 -26.19 -12.63 -10.16
N LEU A 27 -25.41 -13.40 -10.91
CA LEU A 27 -24.05 -13.00 -11.29
C LEU A 27 -24.06 -11.84 -12.27
N SER A 28 -24.99 -11.82 -13.24
CA SER A 28 -25.22 -10.67 -14.12
C SER A 28 -25.58 -9.42 -13.34
N TRP A 29 -26.45 -9.54 -12.33
CA TRP A 29 -26.78 -8.42 -11.44
C TRP A 29 -25.56 -7.92 -10.67
N LEU A 30 -24.76 -8.82 -10.09
CA LEU A 30 -23.52 -8.46 -9.39
C LEU A 30 -22.54 -7.74 -10.33
N GLY A 31 -22.26 -8.31 -11.50
CA GLY A 31 -21.34 -7.73 -12.48
C GLY A 31 -21.80 -6.35 -12.97
N ASN A 32 -23.09 -6.18 -13.28
CA ASN A 32 -23.64 -4.89 -13.67
C ASN A 32 -23.63 -3.87 -12.52
N CYS A 33 -23.92 -4.31 -11.28
CA CYS A 33 -23.86 -3.46 -10.09
C CYS A 33 -22.45 -2.90 -9.88
N LEU A 34 -21.43 -3.76 -9.95
CA LEU A 34 -20.03 -3.35 -9.81
C LEU A 34 -19.60 -2.43 -10.97
N HIS A 35 -19.99 -2.76 -12.20
CA HIS A 35 -19.68 -1.92 -13.36
C HIS A 35 -20.28 -0.51 -13.27
N ALA A 36 -21.54 -0.39 -12.86
CA ALA A 36 -22.21 0.90 -12.65
C ALA A 36 -21.51 1.77 -11.59
N ASN A 37 -20.75 1.13 -10.69
CA ASN A 37 -20.06 1.76 -9.58
C ASN A 37 -18.53 1.85 -9.78
N ALA A 38 -18.01 1.51 -10.96
CA ALA A 38 -16.58 1.56 -11.28
C ALA A 38 -15.95 2.97 -11.14
N GLY A 39 -16.77 4.02 -11.11
CA GLY A 39 -16.31 5.39 -10.87
C GLY A 39 -15.93 5.70 -9.42
N ARG A 40 -16.31 4.86 -8.45
CA ARG A 40 -16.11 5.13 -7.00
C ARG A 40 -14.65 5.33 -6.59
N THR A 41 -13.70 4.66 -7.25
CA THR A 41 -12.27 4.74 -6.94
C THR A 41 -11.52 5.79 -7.75
N LYS A 42 -12.19 6.46 -8.71
CA LYS A 42 -11.54 7.47 -9.55
C LYS A 42 -11.28 8.75 -8.77
N ILE A 43 -10.15 9.41 -9.05
CA ILE A 43 -9.69 10.63 -8.35
C ILE A 43 -10.77 11.72 -8.33
N TRP A 44 -11.47 11.93 -9.45
CA TRP A 44 -12.52 12.94 -9.57
C TRP A 44 -13.73 12.68 -8.67
N ALA A 45 -14.02 11.41 -8.33
CA ALA A 45 -15.11 11.08 -7.42
C ALA A 45 -14.84 11.55 -5.97
N ASN A 46 -13.57 11.80 -5.61
CA ASN A 46 -13.20 12.39 -4.33
C ASN A 46 -13.24 13.93 -4.32
N GLN A 47 -13.38 14.55 -5.49
CA GLN A 47 -13.41 16.02 -5.67
C GLN A 47 -14.81 16.55 -5.98
N MET A 48 -15.78 15.66 -6.18
CA MET A 48 -17.15 16.04 -6.51
C MET A 48 -17.90 16.55 -5.27
N PRO A 49 -18.75 17.59 -5.42
CA PRO A 49 -19.69 18.02 -4.37
C PRO A 49 -20.54 16.85 -3.86
N GLU A 50 -20.91 16.87 -2.57
CA GLU A 50 -21.62 15.76 -1.92
C GLU A 50 -22.90 15.30 -2.66
N ILE A 51 -23.55 16.21 -3.38
CA ILE A 51 -24.74 15.97 -4.20
C ILE A 51 -24.51 14.88 -5.26
N PHE A 52 -23.29 14.75 -5.80
CA PHE A 52 -22.97 13.75 -6.82
C PHE A 52 -22.61 12.39 -6.24
N PHE A 53 -22.39 12.25 -4.92
CA PHE A 53 -22.23 10.92 -4.29
C PHE A 53 -23.50 10.07 -4.40
N GLN A 54 -24.67 10.68 -4.64
CA GLN A 54 -25.92 9.97 -4.87
C GLN A 54 -25.95 9.17 -6.19
N MET A 55 -24.97 9.37 -7.09
CA MET A 55 -24.86 8.59 -8.33
C MET A 55 -24.37 7.16 -8.11
N TYR A 56 -23.73 6.88 -6.96
CA TYR A 56 -23.18 5.58 -6.63
C TYR A 56 -23.87 4.96 -5.42
N ALA A 57 -23.80 3.63 -5.32
CA ALA A 57 -24.25 2.93 -4.12
C ALA A 57 -23.39 3.33 -2.92
N SER A 58 -23.96 3.27 -1.71
CA SER A 58 -23.32 3.75 -0.49
C SER A 58 -22.14 2.87 -0.02
N ASP A 59 -21.27 3.40 0.84
CA ASP A 59 -20.18 2.62 1.43
C ASP A 59 -20.71 1.45 2.28
N ALA A 60 -21.83 1.66 2.96
CA ALA A 60 -22.52 0.60 3.71
C ALA A 60 -22.99 -0.55 2.79
N PHE A 61 -23.44 -0.25 1.57
CA PHE A 61 -23.79 -1.28 0.59
C PHE A 61 -22.55 -2.13 0.23
N PHE A 62 -21.44 -1.48 -0.12
CA PHE A 62 -20.21 -2.17 -0.52
C PHE A 62 -19.55 -2.96 0.62
N LEU A 63 -19.56 -2.45 1.86
CA LEU A 63 -19.07 -3.21 3.01
C LEU A 63 -19.91 -4.48 3.25
N ASN A 64 -21.25 -4.37 3.18
CA ASN A 64 -22.12 -5.53 3.40
C ASN A 64 -22.05 -6.54 2.26
N LEU A 65 -22.00 -6.08 1.01
CA LEU A 65 -21.81 -6.95 -0.15
C LEU A 65 -20.44 -7.63 -0.10
N GLY A 66 -19.38 -6.86 0.16
CA GLY A 66 -18.01 -7.36 0.32
C GLY A 66 -17.92 -8.44 1.40
N ALA A 67 -18.53 -8.22 2.57
CA ALA A 67 -18.57 -9.22 3.64
C ALA A 67 -19.27 -10.53 3.23
N ALA A 68 -20.34 -10.46 2.43
CA ALA A 68 -21.05 -11.63 1.94
C ALA A 68 -20.26 -12.39 0.85
N LEU A 69 -19.65 -11.66 -0.08
CA LEU A 69 -18.79 -12.24 -1.13
C LEU A 69 -17.51 -12.85 -0.53
N LEU A 70 -16.93 -12.21 0.48
CA LEU A 70 -15.82 -12.75 1.27
C LEU A 70 -16.18 -14.11 1.88
N LYS A 71 -17.39 -14.27 2.42
CA LYS A 71 -17.90 -15.57 2.94
C LYS A 71 -18.04 -16.62 1.84
N LEU A 72 -18.44 -16.25 0.61
CA LEU A 72 -18.48 -17.16 -0.53
C LEU A 72 -17.09 -17.64 -0.96
N CYS A 73 -16.05 -16.85 -0.72
CA CYS A 73 -14.67 -17.19 -1.05
C CYS A 73 -13.96 -18.07 -0.01
N GLN A 74 -14.42 -18.08 1.26
CA GLN A 74 -13.78 -18.84 2.34
C GLN A 74 -13.51 -20.33 2.05
N PRO A 75 -14.35 -21.09 1.31
CA PRO A 75 -14.07 -22.49 1.00
C PRO A 75 -12.78 -22.73 0.21
N PHE A 76 -12.25 -21.71 -0.49
CA PHE A 76 -11.01 -21.79 -1.24
C PHE A 76 -9.93 -20.80 -0.79
N CYS A 77 -10.22 -19.88 0.14
CA CYS A 77 -9.26 -18.96 0.75
C CYS A 77 -8.46 -19.65 1.87
N LYS A 78 -7.65 -20.64 1.48
CA LYS A 78 -6.66 -21.27 2.35
C LYS A 78 -5.32 -21.24 1.62
N PRO A 79 -4.20 -20.93 2.29
CA PRO A 79 -2.91 -20.76 1.60
C PRO A 79 -2.50 -21.96 0.73
N ARG A 80 -2.91 -23.18 1.09
CA ARG A 80 -2.59 -24.42 0.35
C ARG A 80 -3.77 -25.00 -0.45
N SER A 81 -4.76 -24.18 -0.79
CA SER A 81 -5.95 -24.62 -1.54
C SER A 81 -5.63 -24.82 -3.02
N SER A 82 -5.68 -26.06 -3.51
CA SER A 82 -5.57 -26.36 -4.95
C SER A 82 -6.69 -25.73 -5.78
N ARG A 83 -7.86 -25.49 -5.17
CA ARG A 83 -8.99 -24.80 -5.83
C ARG A 83 -8.64 -23.37 -6.20
N LEU A 84 -7.81 -22.69 -5.41
CA LEU A 84 -7.40 -21.32 -5.68
C LEU A 84 -6.56 -21.23 -6.96
N LEU A 85 -5.71 -22.24 -7.21
CA LEU A 85 -4.87 -22.32 -8.40
C LEU A 85 -5.66 -22.55 -9.71
N THR A 86 -6.97 -22.84 -9.60
CA THR A 86 -7.86 -22.90 -10.78
C THR A 86 -8.32 -21.51 -11.25
N PHE A 87 -7.89 -20.44 -10.58
CA PHE A 87 -8.12 -19.06 -11.03
C PHE A 87 -7.46 -18.85 -12.39
N ASN A 88 -8.23 -18.33 -13.35
CA ASN A 88 -7.70 -17.97 -14.66
C ASN A 88 -7.72 -16.44 -14.86
N PRO A 89 -6.55 -15.76 -14.88
CA PRO A 89 -6.49 -14.31 -14.98
C PRO A 89 -6.94 -13.78 -16.35
N THR A 90 -6.97 -14.60 -17.41
CA THR A 90 -7.48 -14.15 -18.73
C THR A 90 -8.94 -13.73 -18.68
N TYR A 91 -9.68 -14.09 -17.62
CA TYR A 91 -11.02 -13.57 -17.34
C TYR A 91 -11.05 -12.03 -17.34
N CYS A 92 -10.02 -11.38 -16.79
CA CYS A 92 -9.94 -9.93 -16.68
C CYS A 92 -9.59 -9.25 -18.01
N ALA A 93 -9.08 -10.00 -18.99
CA ALA A 93 -8.72 -9.49 -20.31
C ALA A 93 -9.86 -9.59 -21.34
N LEU A 94 -11.01 -10.16 -20.96
CA LEU A 94 -12.16 -10.27 -21.84
C LEU A 94 -12.80 -8.90 -22.09
N LYS A 95 -12.92 -8.56 -23.37
CA LYS A 95 -13.67 -7.39 -23.85
C LYS A 95 -15.18 -7.58 -23.64
N GLU A 96 -15.96 -6.57 -24.03
CA GLU A 96 -17.42 -6.67 -23.97
C GLU A 96 -17.94 -7.89 -24.75
N LEU A 97 -18.73 -8.70 -24.03
CA LEU A 97 -19.46 -9.85 -24.54
C LEU A 97 -20.95 -9.54 -24.52
N ASN A 98 -21.70 -10.12 -25.48
CA ASN A 98 -23.16 -10.10 -25.43
C ASN A 98 -23.71 -11.08 -24.37
N ASP A 99 -25.00 -10.99 -24.04
CA ASP A 99 -25.60 -11.76 -22.95
C ASP A 99 -25.52 -13.29 -23.14
N GLU A 100 -25.67 -13.78 -24.37
CA GLU A 100 -25.55 -15.21 -24.67
C GLU A 100 -24.11 -15.70 -24.49
N GLU A 101 -23.12 -14.93 -24.95
CA GLU A 101 -21.71 -15.24 -24.75
C GLU A 101 -21.31 -15.25 -23.28
N ARG A 102 -21.82 -14.30 -22.49
CA ARG A 102 -21.59 -14.22 -21.03
C ARG A 102 -22.10 -15.46 -20.33
N LYS A 103 -23.30 -15.92 -20.72
CA LYS A 103 -23.91 -17.12 -20.18
C LYS A 103 -23.12 -18.38 -20.54
N ILE A 104 -22.71 -18.52 -21.81
CA ILE A 104 -21.94 -19.68 -22.29
C ILE A 104 -20.54 -19.74 -21.65
N LYS A 105 -19.85 -18.59 -21.59
CA LYS A 105 -18.48 -18.52 -21.08
C LYS A 105 -18.39 -18.43 -19.55
N ASN A 106 -19.50 -18.24 -18.84
CA ASN A 106 -19.54 -17.86 -17.42
C ASN A 106 -18.69 -16.60 -17.16
N VAL A 107 -19.12 -15.48 -17.72
CA VAL A 107 -18.43 -14.19 -17.57
C VAL A 107 -19.45 -13.10 -17.31
N HIS A 108 -19.58 -12.69 -16.05
CA HIS A 108 -20.59 -11.71 -15.67
C HIS A 108 -20.01 -10.33 -15.34
N MET A 109 -18.73 -10.26 -14.96
CA MET A 109 -18.05 -9.00 -14.68
C MET A 109 -17.80 -8.20 -15.97
N ARG A 110 -17.69 -6.86 -15.86
CA ARG A 110 -17.55 -5.96 -17.03
C ARG A 110 -16.46 -4.93 -16.82
N GLY A 111 -15.80 -4.55 -17.91
CA GLY A 111 -14.89 -3.41 -17.96
C GLY A 111 -13.52 -3.64 -17.31
N LEU A 112 -13.19 -4.89 -16.97
CA LEU A 112 -11.88 -5.24 -16.41
C LEU A 112 -10.74 -5.10 -17.44
N ASP A 113 -11.06 -5.20 -18.73
CA ASP A 113 -10.14 -4.99 -19.84
C ASP A 113 -9.57 -3.56 -19.88
N LYS A 114 -10.20 -2.63 -19.16
CA LYS A 114 -9.79 -1.23 -19.03
C LYS A 114 -8.91 -0.98 -17.80
N GLU A 115 -8.80 -1.95 -16.89
CA GLU A 115 -7.96 -1.84 -15.71
C GLU A 115 -6.49 -2.05 -16.08
N THR A 116 -5.60 -1.32 -15.42
CA THR A 116 -4.16 -1.52 -15.62
C THR A 116 -3.75 -2.83 -14.95
N CYS A 117 -2.98 -3.66 -15.66
CA CYS A 117 -2.49 -4.94 -15.15
C CYS A 117 -1.04 -4.83 -14.63
N LEU A 118 -0.61 -5.79 -13.82
CA LEU A 118 0.70 -5.80 -13.18
C LEU A 118 1.86 -5.64 -14.17
N ILE A 119 1.72 -6.20 -15.38
CA ILE A 119 2.67 -6.05 -16.47
C ILE A 119 1.92 -5.85 -17.80
N PRO A 120 2.54 -5.22 -18.82
CA PRO A 120 1.92 -5.11 -20.13
C PRO A 120 1.84 -6.48 -20.83
N ALA A 121 0.73 -6.72 -21.54
CA ALA A 121 0.58 -7.91 -22.37
C ALA A 121 1.49 -7.84 -23.60
N VAL A 122 2.28 -8.90 -23.81
CA VAL A 122 3.17 -9.05 -24.98
C VAL A 122 2.50 -9.88 -26.09
N GLN A 123 1.54 -10.73 -25.72
CA GLN A 123 0.85 -11.64 -26.64
C GLN A 123 -0.65 -11.65 -26.36
N GLU A 124 -1.44 -12.04 -27.36
CA GLU A 124 -2.88 -12.24 -27.17
C GLU A 124 -3.14 -13.47 -26.27
N PRO A 125 -4.01 -13.33 -25.24
CA PRO A 125 -4.33 -14.43 -24.35
C PRO A 125 -5.12 -15.53 -25.09
N LYS A 126 -4.83 -16.78 -24.72
CA LYS A 126 -5.69 -17.92 -25.08
C LYS A 126 -6.84 -18.01 -24.07
N PHE A 127 -8.06 -17.75 -24.52
CA PHE A 127 -9.24 -17.83 -23.67
C PHE A 127 -9.79 -19.27 -23.60
N PRO A 128 -10.17 -19.77 -22.42
CA PRO A 128 -10.88 -21.04 -22.28
C PRO A 128 -12.31 -20.94 -22.83
N GLN A 129 -12.94 -22.09 -23.05
CA GLN A 129 -14.34 -22.15 -23.50
C GLN A 129 -15.31 -21.57 -22.46
N ASN A 130 -15.06 -21.85 -21.18
CA ASN A 130 -15.78 -21.26 -20.06
C ASN A 130 -14.86 -21.11 -18.84
N TYR A 131 -15.27 -20.24 -17.91
CA TYR A 131 -14.60 -20.04 -16.64
C TYR A 131 -15.34 -20.75 -15.51
N ASN A 132 -14.59 -21.09 -14.46
CA ASN A 132 -15.15 -21.68 -13.26
C ASN A 132 -15.69 -20.61 -12.30
N LEU A 133 -16.59 -21.03 -11.40
CA LEU A 133 -17.18 -20.12 -10.41
C LEU A 133 -16.16 -19.57 -9.41
N VAL A 134 -15.03 -20.26 -9.19
CA VAL A 134 -13.95 -19.76 -8.32
C VAL A 134 -13.37 -18.47 -8.90
N THR A 135 -13.10 -18.46 -10.20
CA THR A 135 -12.59 -17.27 -10.91
C THR A 135 -13.58 -16.12 -10.81
N GLU A 136 -14.85 -16.36 -11.11
CA GLU A 136 -15.87 -15.30 -11.03
C GLU A 136 -16.04 -14.77 -9.61
N ASN A 137 -16.15 -15.64 -8.61
CA ASN A 137 -16.32 -15.24 -7.22
C ASN A 137 -15.12 -14.43 -6.74
N LEU A 138 -13.90 -14.84 -7.09
CA LEU A 138 -12.70 -14.14 -6.69
C LEU A 138 -12.66 -12.73 -7.28
N VAL A 139 -12.89 -12.61 -8.59
CA VAL A 139 -12.88 -11.32 -9.29
C VAL A 139 -13.99 -10.39 -8.78
N LEU A 140 -15.20 -10.90 -8.60
CA LEU A 140 -16.32 -10.13 -8.03
C LEU A 140 -15.99 -9.66 -6.60
N THR A 141 -15.37 -10.51 -5.78
CA THR A 141 -15.01 -10.16 -4.40
C THR A 141 -13.91 -9.11 -4.35
N GLU A 142 -12.80 -9.32 -5.06
CA GLU A 142 -11.68 -8.37 -5.10
C GLU A 142 -12.12 -7.00 -5.64
N TYR A 143 -12.91 -6.97 -6.71
CA TYR A 143 -13.42 -5.71 -7.24
C TYR A 143 -14.42 -5.03 -6.28
N THR A 144 -15.23 -5.80 -5.55
CA THR A 144 -16.10 -5.24 -4.50
C THR A 144 -15.29 -4.64 -3.36
N LEU A 145 -14.19 -5.27 -2.94
CA LEU A 145 -13.29 -4.74 -1.92
C LEU A 145 -12.59 -3.48 -2.41
N TYR A 146 -12.19 -3.44 -3.68
CA TYR A 146 -11.59 -2.26 -4.29
C TYR A 146 -12.55 -1.06 -4.31
N LEU A 147 -13.79 -1.26 -4.76
CA LEU A 147 -14.82 -0.21 -4.77
C LEU A 147 -15.36 0.16 -3.37
N GLY A 148 -15.14 -0.71 -2.39
CA GLY A 148 -15.67 -0.62 -1.03
C GLY A 148 -14.61 -0.31 0.02
N PHE A 149 -13.96 -1.35 0.51
CA PHE A 149 -13.02 -1.30 1.63
C PHE A 149 -11.80 -0.41 1.34
N HIS A 150 -11.16 -0.57 0.17
CA HIS A 150 -10.00 0.20 -0.25
C HIS A 150 -10.30 1.71 -0.26
N ARG A 151 -11.35 2.13 -0.99
CA ARG A 151 -11.81 3.52 -1.01
C ARG A 151 -12.09 4.06 0.39
N LEU A 152 -12.75 3.26 1.24
CA LEU A 152 -13.16 3.69 2.57
C LEU A 152 -11.96 3.86 3.51
N HIS A 153 -10.93 3.01 3.38
CA HIS A 153 -9.66 3.17 4.09
C HIS A 153 -9.02 4.54 3.79
N ASP A 154 -8.91 4.91 2.52
CA ASP A 154 -8.38 6.22 2.10
C ASP A 154 -9.18 7.39 2.66
N GLN A 155 -10.51 7.28 2.62
CA GLN A 155 -11.39 8.30 3.19
C GLN A 155 -11.21 8.41 4.70
N MET A 156 -11.04 7.30 5.40
CA MET A 156 -10.86 7.28 6.85
C MET A 156 -9.55 7.97 7.27
N VAL A 157 -8.47 7.82 6.49
CA VAL A 157 -7.21 8.55 6.70
C VAL A 157 -7.42 10.06 6.56
N LYS A 158 -8.14 10.51 5.53
CA LYS A 158 -8.44 11.93 5.30
C LYS A 158 -9.34 12.50 6.41
N ILE A 159 -10.35 11.75 6.84
CA ILE A 159 -11.22 12.13 7.95
C ILE A 159 -10.40 12.31 9.24
N ASN A 160 -9.48 11.39 9.53
CA ASN A 160 -8.62 11.48 10.71
C ASN A 160 -7.72 12.74 10.68
N GLN A 161 -7.16 13.08 9.51
CA GLN A 161 -6.38 14.32 9.34
C GLN A 161 -7.24 15.57 9.55
N ASN A 162 -8.47 15.57 9.02
CA ASN A 162 -9.41 16.68 9.18
C ASN A 162 -9.87 16.84 10.65
N LEU A 163 -10.10 15.73 11.35
CA LEU A 163 -10.41 15.75 12.79
C LEU A 163 -9.28 16.41 13.59
N HIS A 164 -8.02 16.10 13.28
CA HIS A 164 -6.89 16.74 13.97
C HIS A 164 -6.83 18.25 13.69
N ARG A 165 -7.06 18.67 12.45
CA ARG A 165 -7.11 20.10 12.07
C ARG A 165 -8.26 20.83 12.77
N LEU A 166 -9.46 20.26 12.76
CA LEU A 166 -10.63 20.82 13.43
C LEU A 166 -10.43 20.91 14.94
N GLN A 167 -9.78 19.91 15.55
CA GLN A 167 -9.47 19.91 16.98
C GLN A 167 -8.55 21.09 17.36
N ILE A 168 -7.52 21.36 16.56
CA ILE A 168 -6.62 22.50 16.78
C ILE A 168 -7.40 23.81 16.61
N ALA A 169 -8.10 23.99 15.50
CA ALA A 169 -8.87 25.20 15.21
C ALA A 169 -9.94 25.48 16.28
N TRP A 170 -10.64 24.44 16.76
CA TRP A 170 -11.62 24.56 17.83
C TRP A 170 -10.96 25.02 19.14
N ARG A 171 -9.81 24.44 19.52
CA ARG A 171 -9.07 24.84 20.72
C ARG A 171 -8.62 26.30 20.65
N ASP A 172 -8.14 26.76 19.50
CA ASP A 172 -7.70 28.15 19.31
C ASP A 172 -8.90 29.13 19.34
N ALA A 173 -10.03 28.75 18.73
CA ALA A 173 -11.27 29.52 18.80
C ALA A 173 -11.82 29.62 20.22
N GLN A 174 -11.69 28.56 21.02
CA GLN A 174 -12.06 28.54 22.43
C GLN A 174 -11.16 29.47 23.26
N GLN A 175 -9.84 29.45 23.04
CA GLN A 175 -8.89 30.33 23.75
C GLN A 175 -9.10 31.81 23.41
N SER A 176 -9.49 32.11 22.17
CA SER A 176 -9.79 33.47 21.70
C SER A 176 -11.23 33.92 21.97
N SER A 177 -12.06 33.11 22.65
CA SER A 177 -13.49 33.39 22.89
C SER A 177 -14.26 33.74 21.62
N SER A 178 -13.92 33.09 20.50
CA SER A 178 -14.54 33.33 19.19
C SER A 178 -15.96 32.73 19.12
N PRO A 179 -16.95 33.46 18.56
CA PRO A 179 -18.30 32.92 18.32
C PRO A 179 -18.33 31.69 17.39
N ALA A 180 -17.26 31.45 16.63
CA ALA A 180 -17.14 30.28 15.76
C ALA A 180 -16.84 28.98 16.51
N SER A 181 -16.51 29.03 17.81
CA SER A 181 -16.13 27.87 18.62
C SER A 181 -17.22 26.80 18.64
N ASP A 182 -18.50 27.18 18.81
CA ASP A 182 -19.61 26.21 18.87
C ASP A 182 -19.85 25.51 17.54
N ASN A 183 -19.77 26.25 16.42
CA ASN A 183 -19.88 25.67 15.08
C ASN A 183 -18.73 24.69 14.78
N LEU A 184 -17.49 25.04 15.18
CA LEU A 184 -16.34 24.14 15.03
C LEU A 184 -16.48 22.87 15.88
N ARG A 185 -17.03 22.99 17.10
CA ARG A 185 -17.35 21.84 17.96
C ARG A 185 -18.38 20.93 17.31
N GLU A 186 -19.48 21.47 16.79
CA GLU A 186 -20.54 20.68 16.13
C GLU A 186 -19.99 19.93 14.90
N GLN A 187 -19.18 20.62 14.07
CA GLN A 187 -18.52 19.98 12.93
C GLN A 187 -17.56 18.85 13.35
N PHE A 188 -16.78 19.06 14.42
CA PHE A 188 -15.91 18.04 14.98
C PHE A 188 -16.71 16.83 15.49
N GLU A 189 -17.78 17.05 16.26
CA GLU A 189 -18.63 15.99 16.80
C GLU A 189 -19.31 15.16 15.68
N ARG A 190 -19.81 15.84 14.64
CA ARG A 190 -20.39 15.18 13.46
C ARG A 190 -19.35 14.32 12.75
N LEU A 191 -18.16 14.88 12.47
CA LEU A 191 -17.11 14.15 11.77
C LEU A 191 -16.55 12.98 12.60
N MET A 192 -16.47 13.15 13.92
CA MET A 192 -16.05 12.10 14.85
C MET A 192 -17.05 10.95 14.88
N THR A 193 -18.35 11.25 14.84
CA THR A 193 -19.41 10.24 14.75
C THR A 193 -19.28 9.41 13.47
N ILE A 194 -19.03 10.06 12.32
CA ILE A 194 -18.78 9.39 11.04
C ILE A 194 -17.52 8.51 11.14
N TYR A 195 -16.43 9.03 11.71
CA TYR A 195 -15.18 8.29 11.86
C TYR A 195 -15.34 7.05 12.73
N LEU A 196 -15.93 7.17 13.92
CA LEU A 196 -16.09 6.07 14.86
C LEU A 196 -17.06 5.01 14.36
N SER A 197 -18.17 5.40 13.72
CA SER A 197 -19.12 4.46 13.12
C SER A 197 -18.50 3.70 11.95
N THR A 198 -17.75 4.39 11.08
CA THR A 198 -17.01 3.79 9.96
C THR A 198 -15.95 2.83 10.46
N LYS A 199 -15.12 3.26 11.44
CA LYS A 199 -14.11 2.41 12.07
C LYS A 199 -14.74 1.14 12.64
N THR A 200 -15.86 1.26 13.36
CA THR A 200 -16.57 0.10 13.93
C THR A 200 -17.07 -0.86 12.86
N ALA A 201 -17.55 -0.36 11.72
CA ALA A 201 -17.99 -1.20 10.60
C ALA A 201 -16.83 -1.90 9.90
N MET A 202 -15.71 -1.21 9.67
CA MET A 202 -14.53 -1.75 9.02
C MET A 202 -13.75 -2.73 9.90
N THR A 203 -13.84 -2.60 11.22
CA THR A 203 -13.12 -3.45 12.19
C THR A 203 -13.93 -4.61 12.75
N GLU A 204 -15.02 -5.00 12.07
CA GLU A 204 -15.79 -6.18 12.45
C GLU A 204 -14.89 -7.44 12.37
N PRO A 205 -14.68 -8.17 13.49
CA PRO A 205 -13.64 -9.19 13.57
C PRO A 205 -13.77 -10.33 12.54
N GLN A 206 -14.99 -10.81 12.28
CA GLN A 206 -15.19 -11.92 11.35
C GLN A 206 -14.91 -11.49 9.89
N MET A 207 -15.30 -10.27 9.52
CA MET A 207 -15.01 -9.67 8.22
C MET A 207 -13.51 -9.48 8.04
N LEU A 208 -12.81 -8.95 9.06
CA LEU A 208 -11.36 -8.79 9.01
C LEU A 208 -10.65 -10.14 8.87
N GLN A 209 -11.07 -11.18 9.62
CA GLN A 209 -10.49 -12.51 9.47
C GLN A 209 -10.73 -13.10 8.08
N ASN A 210 -11.94 -12.96 7.55
CA ASN A 210 -12.28 -13.43 6.21
C ASN A 210 -11.48 -12.69 5.13
N CYS A 211 -11.28 -11.38 5.31
CA CYS A 211 -10.48 -10.55 4.42
C CYS A 211 -9.00 -10.95 4.49
N LEU A 212 -8.45 -11.18 5.68
CA LEU A 212 -7.09 -11.67 5.85
C LEU A 212 -6.90 -13.01 5.14
N ASN A 213 -7.82 -13.97 5.32
CA ASN A 213 -7.75 -15.27 4.65
C ASN A 213 -7.71 -15.11 3.12
N LEU A 214 -8.53 -14.19 2.59
CA LEU A 214 -8.56 -13.87 1.16
C LEU A 214 -7.22 -13.25 0.71
N GLN A 215 -6.76 -12.19 1.38
CA GLN A 215 -5.56 -11.46 0.97
C GLN A 215 -4.29 -12.31 1.08
N VAL A 216 -4.19 -13.17 2.09
CA VAL A 216 -3.09 -14.15 2.20
C VAL A 216 -3.16 -15.19 1.09
N SER A 217 -4.36 -15.66 0.75
CA SER A 217 -4.57 -16.54 -0.40
C SER A 217 -4.16 -15.84 -1.70
N MET A 218 -4.47 -14.55 -1.85
CA MET A 218 -4.05 -13.75 -2.98
C MET A 218 -2.54 -13.58 -3.06
N ALA A 219 -1.84 -13.36 -1.95
CA ALA A 219 -0.38 -13.38 -1.93
C ALA A 219 0.14 -14.70 -2.53
N VAL A 220 -0.38 -15.85 -2.08
CA VAL A 220 0.03 -17.15 -2.61
C VAL A 220 -0.27 -17.26 -4.10
N LEU A 221 -1.48 -16.90 -4.54
CA LEU A 221 -1.87 -17.00 -5.95
C LEU A 221 -0.98 -16.13 -6.84
N LEU A 222 -0.72 -14.89 -6.46
CA LEU A 222 0.15 -13.97 -7.20
C LEU A 222 1.59 -14.49 -7.26
N VAL A 223 2.10 -15.07 -6.17
CA VAL A 223 3.40 -15.74 -6.15
C VAL A 223 3.43 -16.91 -7.13
N GLN A 224 2.40 -17.76 -7.14
CA GLN A 224 2.34 -18.91 -8.06
C GLN A 224 2.26 -18.48 -9.53
N LEU A 225 1.50 -17.42 -9.84
CA LEU A 225 1.47 -16.83 -11.18
C LEU A 225 2.84 -16.23 -11.57
N ALA A 226 3.53 -15.60 -10.63
CA ALA A 226 4.89 -15.08 -10.83
C ALA A 226 5.97 -16.16 -11.02
N LEU A 227 5.69 -17.38 -10.56
CA LEU A 227 6.50 -18.58 -10.80
C LEU A 227 6.12 -19.31 -12.10
N GLY A 228 5.13 -18.83 -12.85
CA GLY A 228 4.64 -19.48 -14.07
C GLY A 228 3.88 -20.78 -13.82
N ASN A 229 3.26 -20.94 -12.64
CA ASN A 229 2.49 -22.14 -12.33
C ASN A 229 1.17 -22.19 -13.12
N GLU A 230 1.04 -23.19 -13.99
CA GLU A 230 -0.21 -23.51 -14.71
C GLU A 230 -0.93 -24.75 -14.13
N SER A 231 -0.38 -25.35 -13.07
CA SER A 231 -0.88 -26.60 -12.48
C SER A 231 -1.79 -26.36 -11.27
N SER A 232 -2.55 -27.39 -10.90
CA SER A 232 -3.38 -27.38 -9.68
C SER A 232 -2.58 -27.70 -8.39
N GLN A 233 -1.24 -27.79 -8.47
CA GLN A 233 -0.36 -28.06 -7.34
C GLN A 233 0.55 -26.86 -7.08
N LEU A 234 0.89 -26.62 -5.81
CA LEU A 234 1.79 -25.54 -5.46
C LEU A 234 3.22 -25.87 -5.88
N ILE A 235 3.86 -24.92 -6.54
CA ILE A 235 5.30 -24.93 -6.80
C ILE A 235 6.00 -24.30 -5.61
N GLU A 236 7.04 -24.96 -5.12
CA GLU A 236 7.90 -24.43 -4.07
C GLU A 236 8.68 -23.21 -4.58
N LEU A 237 8.71 -22.15 -3.80
CA LEU A 237 9.48 -20.95 -4.14
C LEU A 237 10.97 -21.29 -4.11
N THR A 238 11.68 -21.02 -5.19
CA THR A 238 13.14 -21.15 -5.26
C THR A 238 13.72 -19.98 -6.05
N PHE A 239 14.99 -19.65 -5.78
CA PHE A 239 15.72 -18.60 -6.48
C PHE A 239 16.91 -19.21 -7.25
N PRO A 240 17.26 -18.70 -8.45
CA PRO A 240 16.63 -17.58 -9.16
C PRO A 240 15.21 -17.92 -9.64
N LEU A 241 14.35 -16.90 -9.73
CA LEU A 241 12.95 -17.07 -10.14
C LEU A 241 12.87 -17.49 -11.62
N PRO A 242 11.94 -18.39 -12.00
CA PRO A 242 11.79 -18.84 -13.37
C PRO A 242 11.22 -17.76 -14.29
N ASP A 243 11.59 -17.86 -15.57
CA ASP A 243 10.92 -17.15 -16.66
C ASP A 243 9.57 -17.84 -16.94
N GLY A 244 8.47 -17.09 -16.92
CA GLY A 244 7.12 -17.70 -17.00
C GLY A 244 5.99 -16.87 -16.41
N TYR A 245 6.26 -15.64 -16.00
CA TYR A 245 5.32 -14.74 -15.32
C TYR A 245 4.30 -14.04 -16.25
N GLY A 246 4.12 -14.54 -17.48
CA GLY A 246 3.28 -13.89 -18.50
C GLY A 246 1.80 -13.78 -18.15
N SER A 247 1.31 -14.66 -17.26
CA SER A 247 -0.08 -14.62 -16.76
C SER A 247 -0.38 -13.36 -15.93
N LEU A 248 0.64 -12.73 -15.34
CA LEU A 248 0.52 -11.45 -14.63
C LEU A 248 0.04 -10.32 -15.55
N ALA A 249 0.20 -10.45 -16.86
CA ALA A 249 -0.28 -9.46 -17.83
C ALA A 249 -1.80 -9.31 -17.87
N TYR A 250 -2.51 -10.27 -17.27
CA TYR A 250 -3.96 -10.29 -17.19
C TYR A 250 -4.45 -10.18 -15.74
N VAL A 251 -3.57 -9.80 -14.80
CA VAL A 251 -3.92 -9.54 -13.41
C VAL A 251 -3.99 -8.03 -13.21
N PRO A 252 -5.19 -7.46 -12.99
CA PRO A 252 -5.33 -6.05 -12.65
C PRO A 252 -4.54 -5.66 -11.40
N GLU A 253 -3.99 -4.45 -11.38
CA GLU A 253 -3.18 -3.93 -10.27
C GLU A 253 -3.94 -3.90 -8.93
N PHE A 254 -5.25 -3.69 -8.97
CA PHE A 254 -6.07 -3.61 -7.76
C PHE A 254 -6.03 -4.89 -6.89
N PHE A 255 -5.67 -6.05 -7.46
CA PHE A 255 -5.48 -7.29 -6.69
C PHE A 255 -4.32 -7.15 -5.69
N ALA A 256 -3.19 -6.58 -6.14
CA ALA A 256 -2.05 -6.29 -5.27
C ALA A 256 -2.33 -5.06 -4.37
N ASP A 257 -3.08 -4.10 -4.89
CA ASP A 257 -3.41 -2.87 -4.16
C ASP A 257 -4.30 -3.13 -2.93
N ASN A 258 -5.36 -3.94 -3.11
CA ASN A 258 -6.26 -4.41 -2.05
C ASN A 258 -5.49 -5.12 -0.92
N LEU A 259 -4.56 -6.00 -1.31
CA LEU A 259 -3.70 -6.73 -0.37
C LEU A 259 -2.86 -5.77 0.47
N GLY A 260 -2.22 -4.81 -0.19
CA GLY A 260 -1.38 -3.82 0.48
C GLY A 260 -2.17 -2.93 1.43
N ASP A 261 -3.28 -2.35 0.97
CA ASP A 261 -4.11 -1.48 1.82
C ASP A 261 -4.69 -2.19 3.01
N PHE A 262 -5.11 -3.44 2.83
CA PHE A 262 -5.67 -4.21 3.91
C PHE A 262 -4.64 -4.44 5.04
N LEU A 263 -3.39 -4.77 4.69
CA LEU A 263 -2.32 -4.97 5.68
C LEU A 263 -1.93 -3.66 6.38
N ILE A 264 -1.84 -2.55 5.62
CA ILE A 264 -1.61 -1.20 6.18
C ILE A 264 -2.76 -0.79 7.11
N PHE A 265 -4.00 -1.09 6.73
CA PHE A 265 -5.18 -0.86 7.56
C PHE A 265 -5.10 -1.64 8.86
N LEU A 266 -4.76 -2.94 8.81
CA LEU A 266 -4.65 -3.77 10.02
C LEU A 266 -3.63 -3.18 10.98
N ARG A 267 -2.46 -2.74 10.51
CA ARG A 267 -1.44 -2.11 11.37
C ARG A 267 -1.98 -0.91 12.14
N ARG A 268 -2.83 -0.09 11.50
CA ARG A 268 -3.37 1.14 12.10
C ARG A 268 -4.58 0.90 13.01
N PHE A 269 -5.40 -0.10 12.71
CA PHE A 269 -6.74 -0.23 13.30
C PHE A 269 -7.03 -1.58 13.95
N ALA A 270 -6.23 -2.62 13.70
CA ALA A 270 -6.43 -3.98 14.18
C ALA A 270 -5.11 -4.79 14.24
N ASP A 271 -4.06 -4.23 14.86
CA ASP A 271 -2.70 -4.83 14.88
C ASP A 271 -2.69 -6.23 15.54
N ASP A 272 -3.61 -6.48 16.47
CA ASP A 272 -3.79 -7.79 17.13
C ASP A 272 -4.07 -8.94 16.13
N ILE A 273 -4.73 -8.65 15.00
CA ILE A 273 -5.02 -9.64 13.96
C ILE A 273 -3.73 -10.02 13.22
N LEU A 274 -2.82 -9.06 12.97
CA LEU A 274 -1.52 -9.35 12.36
C LEU A 274 -0.67 -10.21 13.30
N GLU A 275 -0.67 -9.89 14.58
CA GLU A 275 0.12 -10.59 15.59
C GLU A 275 -0.33 -12.05 15.85
N THR A 276 -1.61 -12.33 15.65
CA THR A 276 -2.17 -13.68 15.82
C THR A 276 -2.06 -14.54 14.55
N SER A 277 -1.57 -13.97 13.44
CA SER A 277 -1.60 -14.60 12.11
C SER A 277 -0.19 -14.93 11.58
N ALA A 278 0.66 -15.52 12.43
CA ALA A 278 2.06 -15.82 12.11
C ALA A 278 2.23 -16.65 10.81
N ASP A 279 1.45 -17.72 10.65
CA ASP A 279 1.55 -18.63 9.50
C ASP A 279 1.17 -17.93 8.18
N SER A 280 0.30 -16.92 8.25
CA SER A 280 -0.10 -16.11 7.11
C SER A 280 0.98 -15.14 6.66
N LEU A 281 1.81 -14.68 7.59
CA LEU A 281 2.80 -13.63 7.35
C LEU A 281 3.92 -14.09 6.41
N GLU A 282 4.33 -15.35 6.49
CA GLU A 282 5.35 -15.91 5.59
C GLU A 282 4.93 -15.79 4.11
N HIS A 283 3.66 -16.06 3.80
CA HIS A 283 3.12 -15.91 2.44
C HIS A 283 3.13 -14.45 1.97
N VAL A 284 2.86 -13.50 2.87
CA VAL A 284 2.98 -12.07 2.57
C VAL A 284 4.43 -11.69 2.30
N LEU A 285 5.40 -12.21 3.07
CA LEU A 285 6.82 -11.97 2.83
C LEU A 285 7.30 -12.54 1.50
N HIS A 286 6.82 -13.71 1.08
CA HIS A 286 7.09 -14.25 -0.27
C HIS A 286 6.60 -13.29 -1.36
N PHE A 287 5.37 -12.78 -1.23
CA PHE A 287 4.81 -11.80 -2.15
C PHE A 287 5.67 -10.52 -2.20
N ILE A 288 5.99 -9.93 -1.06
CA ILE A 288 6.81 -8.71 -0.99
C ILE A 288 8.20 -8.97 -1.62
N THR A 289 8.84 -10.08 -1.29
CA THR A 289 10.18 -10.43 -1.81
C THR A 289 10.21 -10.49 -3.34
N ILE A 290 9.20 -11.11 -3.96
CA ILE A 290 9.16 -11.34 -5.41
C ILE A 290 8.81 -10.07 -6.18
N PHE A 291 7.87 -9.27 -5.67
CA PHE A 291 7.30 -8.17 -6.45
C PHE A 291 7.99 -6.81 -6.20
N THR A 292 8.48 -6.53 -4.99
CA THR A 292 9.02 -5.21 -4.61
C THR A 292 10.19 -4.77 -5.49
N GLY A 293 11.16 -5.67 -5.72
CA GLY A 293 12.33 -5.40 -6.55
C GLY A 293 12.18 -5.79 -8.03
N SER A 294 11.00 -6.23 -8.49
CA SER A 294 10.88 -6.85 -9.82
C SER A 294 10.04 -6.02 -10.79
N ILE A 295 10.69 -5.19 -11.60
CA ILE A 295 10.07 -4.46 -12.73
C ILE A 295 9.42 -5.43 -13.74
N GLU A 296 9.98 -6.64 -13.86
CA GLU A 296 9.48 -7.68 -14.75
C GLU A 296 8.15 -8.28 -14.32
N ARG A 297 7.85 -8.29 -13.00
CA ARG A 297 6.63 -8.91 -12.43
C ARG A 297 5.62 -7.88 -11.94
N MET A 298 6.05 -6.63 -11.73
CA MET A 298 5.19 -5.50 -11.43
C MET A 298 5.79 -4.22 -12.00
N LYS A 299 5.21 -3.72 -13.08
CA LYS A 299 5.76 -2.59 -13.84
C LYS A 299 5.59 -1.28 -13.08
N ASN A 300 4.44 -1.09 -12.41
CA ASN A 300 4.10 0.14 -11.71
C ASN A 300 5.05 0.41 -10.52
N PRO A 301 5.85 1.49 -10.56
CA PRO A 301 6.79 1.81 -9.48
C PRO A 301 6.09 2.26 -8.19
N HIS A 302 4.93 2.89 -8.27
CA HIS A 302 4.17 3.33 -7.10
C HIS A 302 3.61 2.13 -6.31
N LEU A 303 3.13 1.11 -7.02
CA LEU A 303 2.66 -0.13 -6.41
C LEU A 303 3.81 -0.90 -5.76
N ARG A 304 4.98 -0.98 -6.43
CA ARG A 304 6.19 -1.56 -5.82
C ARG A 304 6.66 -0.80 -4.59
N ALA A 305 6.65 0.54 -4.64
CA ALA A 305 7.00 1.37 -3.50
C ALA A 305 6.01 1.20 -2.32
N LYS A 306 4.72 1.05 -2.61
CA LYS A 306 3.70 0.72 -1.60
C LYS A 306 4.02 -0.59 -0.88
N LEU A 307 4.61 -1.59 -1.56
CA LEU A 307 5.03 -2.83 -0.88
C LEU A 307 6.09 -2.62 0.20
N ALA A 308 6.88 -1.54 0.13
CA ALA A 308 7.76 -1.16 1.24
C ALA A 308 6.97 -0.62 2.45
N GLU A 309 5.88 0.13 2.23
CA GLU A 309 4.95 0.49 3.32
C GLU A 309 4.25 -0.74 3.89
N VAL A 310 3.88 -1.70 3.05
CA VAL A 310 3.32 -2.99 3.52
C VAL A 310 4.34 -3.75 4.37
N LEU A 311 5.61 -3.80 3.95
CA LEU A 311 6.68 -4.44 4.71
C LEU A 311 6.89 -3.76 6.07
N GLU A 312 6.84 -2.43 6.11
CA GLU A 312 6.91 -1.65 7.36
C GLU A 312 5.70 -1.93 8.25
N ALA A 313 4.51 -2.08 7.67
CA ALA A 313 3.29 -2.36 8.43
C ALA A 313 3.29 -3.75 9.08
N VAL A 314 3.94 -4.74 8.46
CA VAL A 314 3.94 -6.13 8.95
C VAL A 314 5.21 -6.53 9.70
N MET A 315 6.26 -5.71 9.69
CA MET A 315 7.49 -5.99 10.43
C MET A 315 7.31 -5.83 11.96
N PRO A 316 8.17 -6.46 12.77
CA PRO A 316 8.18 -6.25 14.22
C PRO A 316 8.67 -4.84 14.54
N HIS A 317 7.91 -4.07 15.33
CA HIS A 317 8.33 -2.74 15.78
C HIS A 317 8.93 -2.81 17.18
N LEU A 318 10.22 -2.47 17.29
CA LEU A 318 11.02 -2.64 18.51
C LEU A 318 10.66 -1.63 19.62
N ASP A 319 10.11 -0.47 19.26
CA ASP A 319 9.90 0.67 20.17
C ASP A 319 8.51 0.74 20.80
N GLN A 320 7.63 -0.24 20.54
CA GLN A 320 6.30 -0.23 21.15
C GLN A 320 6.38 -0.77 22.58
N THR A 321 6.04 0.07 23.56
CA THR A 321 5.86 -0.36 24.95
C THR A 321 5.00 -1.61 24.97
N PRO A 322 5.53 -2.77 25.40
CA PRO A 322 4.79 -4.01 25.35
C PRO A 322 3.53 -3.84 26.18
N ASN A 323 2.36 -3.98 25.54
CA ASN A 323 1.11 -4.05 26.27
C ASN A 323 1.17 -5.35 27.11
N PRO A 324 1.14 -5.28 28.45
CA PRO A 324 1.37 -6.45 29.30
C PRO A 324 0.33 -7.57 29.11
N LEU A 325 -0.80 -7.28 28.45
CA LEU A 325 -1.84 -8.25 28.09
C LEU A 325 -1.55 -9.02 26.79
N VAL A 326 -0.56 -8.58 26.01
CA VAL A 326 -0.32 -9.11 24.66
C VAL A 326 1.09 -9.69 24.59
N SER A 327 1.22 -10.97 24.96
CA SER A 327 2.42 -11.79 24.76
C SER A 327 2.75 -12.04 23.27
N SER A 328 2.20 -11.26 22.34
CA SER A 328 2.16 -11.59 20.90
C SER A 328 3.35 -11.07 20.09
N VAL A 329 4.15 -10.13 20.63
CA VAL A 329 5.31 -9.50 19.95
C VAL A 329 6.36 -10.53 19.46
N PHE A 330 6.27 -11.78 19.91
CA PHE A 330 7.16 -12.86 19.50
C PHE A 330 6.80 -13.48 18.14
N HIS A 331 5.55 -13.43 17.68
CA HIS A 331 5.15 -14.15 16.47
C HIS A 331 5.71 -13.51 15.21
N ARG A 332 5.47 -12.20 15.00
CA ARG A 332 6.06 -11.47 13.87
C ARG A 332 7.58 -11.58 13.88
N LYS A 333 8.21 -11.36 15.04
CA LYS A 333 9.67 -11.45 15.20
C LYS A 333 10.19 -12.84 14.82
N ARG A 334 9.53 -13.91 15.26
CA ARG A 334 9.89 -15.28 14.91
C ARG A 334 9.84 -15.53 13.41
N VAL A 335 8.78 -15.07 12.73
CA VAL A 335 8.65 -15.24 11.27
C VAL A 335 9.77 -14.51 10.54
N PHE A 336 10.04 -13.25 10.89
CA PHE A 336 11.08 -12.45 10.25
C PHE A 336 12.49 -13.01 10.47
N CYS A 337 12.82 -13.45 11.69
CA CYS A 337 14.14 -14.01 11.99
C CYS A 337 14.39 -15.35 11.29
N ASN A 338 13.34 -16.14 11.04
CA ASN A 338 13.44 -17.46 10.41
C ASN A 338 13.03 -17.45 8.93
N PHE A 339 12.86 -16.28 8.31
CA PHE A 339 12.41 -16.18 6.94
C PHE A 339 13.51 -16.71 5.99
N PRO A 340 13.27 -17.80 5.21
CA PRO A 340 14.31 -18.46 4.43
C PRO A 340 14.91 -17.57 3.34
N TYR A 341 14.13 -16.59 2.86
CA TYR A 341 14.53 -15.69 1.77
C TYR A 341 14.90 -14.29 2.26
N ALA A 342 15.32 -14.17 3.53
CA ALA A 342 15.79 -12.91 4.12
C ALA A 342 16.81 -12.15 3.24
N PRO A 343 17.82 -12.81 2.62
CA PRO A 343 18.73 -12.14 1.70
C PRO A 343 18.03 -11.49 0.49
N HIS A 344 17.11 -12.21 -0.14
CA HIS A 344 16.37 -11.72 -1.30
C HIS A 344 15.42 -10.58 -0.93
N LEU A 345 14.84 -10.60 0.27
CA LEU A 345 13.97 -9.52 0.75
C LEU A 345 14.76 -8.23 1.01
N ALA A 346 15.97 -8.33 1.59
CA ALA A 346 16.87 -7.18 1.76
C ALA A 346 17.32 -6.60 0.41
N GLU A 347 17.72 -7.46 -0.54
CA GLU A 347 18.06 -7.02 -1.89
C GLU A 347 16.87 -6.34 -2.59
N ALA A 348 15.66 -6.91 -2.49
CA ALA A 348 14.45 -6.34 -3.08
C ALA A 348 14.14 -4.94 -2.53
N LEU A 349 14.35 -4.71 -1.22
CA LEU A 349 14.20 -3.39 -0.59
C LEU A 349 15.20 -2.37 -1.14
N ILE A 350 16.48 -2.75 -1.23
CA ILE A 350 17.53 -1.87 -1.78
C ILE A 350 17.26 -1.59 -3.27
N LYS A 351 16.80 -2.59 -4.01
CA LYS A 351 16.46 -2.44 -5.43
C LYS A 351 15.31 -1.46 -5.65
N VAL A 352 14.21 -1.58 -4.90
CA VAL A 352 13.11 -0.61 -5.01
C VAL A 352 13.53 0.79 -4.59
N PHE A 353 14.38 0.95 -3.57
CA PHE A 353 14.92 2.25 -3.14
C PHE A 353 15.64 2.98 -4.29
N VAL A 354 16.38 2.21 -5.10
CA VAL A 354 17.11 2.72 -6.27
C VAL A 354 16.17 2.96 -7.46
N ASP A 355 15.22 2.07 -7.70
CA ASP A 355 14.31 2.15 -8.86
C ASP A 355 13.35 3.35 -8.79
N ILE A 356 12.90 3.77 -7.59
CA ILE A 356 11.98 4.91 -7.43
C ILE A 356 12.62 6.27 -7.74
N GLU A 357 13.95 6.34 -7.94
CA GLU A 357 14.61 7.58 -8.35
C GLU A 357 14.21 8.01 -9.78
N PHE A 358 13.86 7.05 -10.64
CA PHE A 358 13.68 7.27 -12.08
C PHE A 358 12.22 7.38 -12.54
N THR A 359 11.30 7.86 -11.69
CA THR A 359 9.90 8.04 -12.13
C THR A 359 9.70 9.17 -13.15
N GLY A 360 10.71 10.00 -13.40
CA GLY A 360 10.83 10.86 -14.59
C GLY A 360 9.93 12.11 -14.61
N ASP A 361 9.14 12.37 -13.57
CA ASP A 361 8.22 13.50 -13.47
C ASP A 361 8.71 14.55 -12.44
N PRO A 362 8.92 15.82 -12.84
CA PRO A 362 9.33 16.90 -11.95
C PRO A 362 8.38 17.13 -10.75
N HIS A 363 7.08 16.83 -10.89
CA HIS A 363 6.12 16.95 -9.78
C HIS A 363 6.24 15.80 -8.76
N GLN A 364 7.06 14.79 -9.04
CA GLN A 364 7.25 13.60 -8.21
C GLN A 364 8.58 13.60 -7.45
N PHE A 365 9.40 14.63 -7.60
CA PHE A 365 10.71 14.69 -6.93
C PHE A 365 10.58 14.51 -5.40
N GLU A 366 9.62 15.18 -4.76
CA GLU A 366 9.39 15.00 -3.32
C GLU A 366 8.65 13.69 -2.98
N GLN A 367 7.91 13.13 -3.93
CA GLN A 367 7.14 11.91 -3.73
C GLN A 367 8.04 10.72 -3.40
N LYS A 368 9.26 10.68 -3.97
CA LYS A 368 10.26 9.65 -3.67
C LYS A 368 10.60 9.57 -2.18
N PHE A 369 10.63 10.70 -1.48
CA PHE A 369 10.90 10.72 -0.04
C PHE A 369 9.76 10.08 0.76
N ASN A 370 8.51 10.28 0.33
CA ASN A 370 7.37 9.59 0.95
C ASN A 370 7.49 8.06 0.77
N TYR A 371 7.97 7.60 -0.39
CA TYR A 371 8.22 6.18 -0.64
C TYR A 371 9.43 5.63 0.14
N ARG A 372 10.49 6.43 0.35
CA ARG A 372 11.67 6.04 1.14
C ARG A 372 11.41 5.99 2.63
N ARG A 373 10.49 6.83 3.14
CA ARG A 373 10.17 6.93 4.57
C ARG A 373 9.93 5.58 5.26
N PRO A 374 9.06 4.67 4.76
CA PRO A 374 8.88 3.35 5.37
C PRO A 374 10.12 2.44 5.27
N MET A 375 11.04 2.70 4.34
CA MET A 375 12.23 1.87 4.15
C MET A 375 13.27 2.06 5.25
N TYR A 376 13.37 3.23 5.90
CA TYR A 376 14.39 3.48 6.91
C TYR A 376 14.24 2.62 8.18
N PRO A 377 13.06 2.48 8.79
CA PRO A 377 12.86 1.53 9.89
C PRO A 377 13.15 0.08 9.49
N ILE A 378 12.79 -0.30 8.25
CA ILE A 378 13.06 -1.66 7.73
C ILE A 378 14.57 -1.88 7.60
N LEU A 379 15.29 -0.94 7.00
CA LEU A 379 16.75 -1.01 6.84
C LEU A 379 17.45 -1.10 8.19
N ARG A 380 16.99 -0.34 9.21
CA ARG A 380 17.51 -0.44 10.58
C ARG A 380 17.30 -1.84 11.15
N TYR A 381 16.09 -2.39 11.06
CA TYR A 381 15.77 -3.73 11.55
C TYR A 381 16.57 -4.83 10.83
N MET A 382 16.68 -4.75 9.50
CA MET A 382 17.48 -5.67 8.70
C MET A 382 18.97 -5.57 9.07
N TRP A 383 19.46 -4.37 9.35
CA TRP A 383 20.84 -4.18 9.78
C TRP A 383 21.11 -4.75 11.17
N GLU A 384 20.13 -4.75 12.07
CA GLU A 384 20.23 -5.33 13.41
C GLU A 384 20.07 -6.87 13.43
N THR A 385 19.56 -7.46 12.34
CA THR A 385 19.27 -8.90 12.23
C THR A 385 20.26 -9.62 11.32
N ASP A 386 21.00 -10.60 11.84
CA ASP A 386 22.17 -11.19 11.16
C ASP A 386 21.90 -11.75 9.76
N THR A 387 20.81 -12.50 9.57
CA THR A 387 20.44 -13.11 8.28
C THR A 387 20.22 -12.09 7.16
N TYR A 388 19.70 -10.91 7.49
CA TYR A 388 19.53 -9.82 6.53
C TYR A 388 20.84 -9.02 6.38
N ARG A 389 21.52 -8.74 7.50
CA ARG A 389 22.77 -7.98 7.53
C ARG A 389 23.85 -8.62 6.66
N GLU A 390 23.97 -9.94 6.67
CA GLU A 390 24.91 -10.69 5.82
C GLU A 390 24.68 -10.41 4.33
N SER A 391 23.43 -10.42 3.86
CA SER A 391 23.14 -10.11 2.46
C SER A 391 23.48 -8.66 2.06
N ILE A 392 23.29 -7.70 2.97
CA ILE A 392 23.67 -6.30 2.74
C ILE A 392 25.20 -6.19 2.65
N LYS A 393 25.93 -6.96 3.47
CA LYS A 393 27.39 -7.05 3.40
C LYS A 393 27.84 -7.67 2.09
N ASP A 394 27.20 -8.73 1.61
CA ASP A 394 27.54 -9.36 0.33
C ASP A 394 27.35 -8.38 -0.85
N LEU A 395 26.25 -7.61 -0.83
CA LEU A 395 26.01 -6.54 -1.81
C LEU A 395 27.08 -5.44 -1.75
N ALA A 396 27.53 -5.08 -0.56
CA ALA A 396 28.62 -4.13 -0.35
C ALA A 396 29.97 -4.67 -0.85
N ASP A 397 30.34 -5.89 -0.49
CA ASP A 397 31.58 -6.53 -0.92
C ASP A 397 31.63 -6.67 -2.45
N TYR A 398 30.51 -7.05 -3.07
CA TYR A 398 30.39 -7.08 -4.53
C TYR A 398 30.58 -5.67 -5.13
N ALA A 399 29.94 -4.66 -4.53
CA ALA A 399 30.10 -3.27 -4.95
C ALA A 399 31.56 -2.79 -4.89
N SER A 400 32.28 -3.09 -3.81
CA SER A 400 33.69 -2.70 -3.67
C SER A 400 34.61 -3.39 -4.66
N LYS A 401 34.33 -4.64 -5.03
CA LYS A 401 35.13 -5.37 -6.05
C LYS A 401 34.87 -4.83 -7.46
N ASN A 402 33.76 -4.11 -7.67
CA ASN A 402 33.28 -3.68 -8.97
C ASN A 402 33.06 -2.15 -9.04
N LEU A 403 33.89 -1.36 -8.34
CA LEU A 403 33.79 0.12 -8.31
C LEU A 403 33.90 0.76 -9.70
N GLU A 404 34.67 0.14 -10.60
CA GLU A 404 34.95 0.65 -11.95
C GLU A 404 34.10 -0.05 -13.03
N ALA A 405 33.09 -0.82 -12.64
CA ALA A 405 32.19 -1.45 -13.60
C ALA A 405 31.42 -0.39 -14.41
N MET A 406 31.26 -0.63 -15.71
CA MET A 406 30.51 0.26 -16.62
C MET A 406 29.09 0.57 -16.09
N ASN A 407 28.45 -0.44 -15.49
CA ASN A 407 27.19 -0.29 -14.77
C ASN A 407 27.47 -0.37 -13.27
N PRO A 408 27.29 0.72 -12.51
CA PRO A 408 27.55 0.72 -11.08
C PRO A 408 26.72 -0.36 -10.35
N PRO A 409 27.36 -1.19 -9.50
CA PRO A 409 26.67 -2.16 -8.65
C PRO A 409 25.50 -1.55 -7.86
N LEU A 410 24.49 -2.37 -7.59
CA LEU A 410 23.26 -1.96 -6.90
C LEU A 410 23.55 -1.19 -5.60
N PHE A 411 24.46 -1.72 -4.77
CA PHE A 411 24.77 -1.11 -3.48
C PHE A 411 25.47 0.26 -3.62
N LEU A 412 26.33 0.46 -4.62
CA LEU A 412 26.92 1.78 -4.88
C LEU A 412 25.86 2.80 -5.31
N ARG A 413 24.93 2.38 -6.18
CA ARG A 413 23.80 3.24 -6.58
C ARG A 413 22.96 3.62 -5.37
N PHE A 414 22.66 2.67 -4.50
CA PHE A 414 21.96 2.90 -3.24
C PHE A 414 22.68 3.92 -2.35
N LEU A 415 23.97 3.74 -2.09
CA LEU A 415 24.75 4.67 -1.28
C LEU A 415 24.81 6.08 -1.89
N ASN A 416 24.98 6.18 -3.21
CA ASN A 416 24.99 7.46 -3.91
C ASN A 416 23.67 8.22 -3.70
N LEU A 417 22.54 7.53 -3.91
CA LEU A 417 21.22 8.12 -3.70
C LEU A 417 20.99 8.53 -2.24
N LEU A 418 21.41 7.70 -1.29
CA LEU A 418 21.26 8.00 0.14
C LEU A 418 22.08 9.23 0.56
N MET A 419 23.29 9.40 0.01
CA MET A 419 24.11 10.60 0.24
C MET A 419 23.49 11.85 -0.41
N ASN A 420 23.02 11.75 -1.65
CA ASN A 420 22.38 12.87 -2.35
C ASN A 420 21.10 13.32 -1.63
N ASP A 421 20.30 12.36 -1.17
CA ASP A 421 19.11 12.64 -0.36
C ASP A 421 19.47 13.34 0.95
N ALA A 422 20.53 12.90 1.64
CA ALA A 422 20.95 13.50 2.90
C ALA A 422 21.36 14.97 2.72
N ILE A 423 22.10 15.28 1.65
CA ILE A 423 22.50 16.65 1.30
C ILE A 423 21.26 17.49 1.00
N PHE A 424 20.43 17.04 0.05
CA PHE A 424 19.23 17.77 -0.36
C PHE A 424 18.28 18.04 0.81
N LEU A 425 17.94 17.01 1.59
CA LEU A 425 16.97 17.13 2.68
C LEU A 425 17.46 18.05 3.80
N LEU A 426 18.78 18.04 4.09
CA LEU A 426 19.37 18.90 5.10
C LEU A 426 19.41 20.35 4.63
N ASP A 427 19.82 20.59 3.38
CA ASP A 427 19.87 21.94 2.80
C ASP A 427 18.47 22.58 2.75
N GLU A 428 17.46 21.85 2.26
CA GLU A 428 16.07 22.33 2.24
C GLU A 428 15.52 22.55 3.66
N ALA A 429 15.81 21.65 4.61
CA ALA A 429 15.43 21.84 6.01
C ALA A 429 15.96 23.17 6.56
N ILE A 430 17.23 23.49 6.33
CA ILE A 430 17.87 24.75 6.78
C ILE A 430 17.25 25.95 6.07
N GLN A 431 17.01 25.87 4.76
CA GLN A 431 16.39 26.93 3.99
C GLN A 431 14.97 27.25 4.51
N TYR A 432 14.14 26.24 4.77
CA TYR A 432 12.81 26.46 5.34
C TYR A 432 12.88 27.03 6.77
N LEU A 433 13.80 26.58 7.61
CA LEU A 433 14.02 27.17 8.94
C LEU A 433 14.43 28.65 8.86
N SER A 434 15.26 29.02 7.88
CA SER A 434 15.63 30.41 7.62
C SER A 434 14.43 31.25 7.19
N LYS A 435 13.61 30.76 6.25
CA LYS A 435 12.34 31.41 5.83
C LYS A 435 11.38 31.60 7.00
N ILE A 436 11.21 30.59 7.85
CA ILE A 436 10.41 30.67 9.08
C ILE A 436 10.95 31.77 9.99
N LYS A 437 12.27 31.80 10.21
CA LYS A 437 12.89 32.78 11.10
C LYS A 437 12.72 34.21 10.60
N ILE A 438 12.89 34.44 9.30
CA ILE A 438 12.65 35.74 8.66
C ILE A 438 11.20 36.17 8.88
N GLN A 439 10.22 35.32 8.56
CA GLN A 439 8.80 35.63 8.73
C GLN A 439 8.41 35.87 10.20
N GLN A 440 8.99 35.14 11.15
CA GLN A 440 8.80 35.38 12.57
C GLN A 440 9.35 36.75 12.98
N ILE A 441 10.53 37.15 12.50
CA ILE A 441 11.10 38.46 12.79
C ILE A 441 10.22 39.59 12.21
N GLU A 442 9.76 39.46 10.97
CA GLU A 442 8.82 40.43 10.35
C GLU A 442 7.55 40.57 11.19
N LYS A 443 7.00 39.44 11.65
CA LYS A 443 5.81 39.39 12.50
C LYS A 443 6.06 40.06 13.86
N ASP A 444 7.16 39.73 14.53
CA ASP A 444 7.51 40.26 15.85
C ASP A 444 7.80 41.77 15.82
N ARG A 445 8.27 42.30 14.68
CA ARG A 445 8.48 43.73 14.45
C ARG A 445 7.20 44.51 14.15
N GLY A 446 6.04 43.83 14.07
CA GLY A 446 4.76 44.45 13.74
C GLY A 446 4.61 44.80 12.25
N GLU A 447 5.50 44.33 11.37
CA GLU A 447 5.44 44.64 9.93
C GLU A 447 4.13 44.10 9.32
N TRP A 448 3.61 43.00 9.88
CA TRP A 448 2.37 42.36 9.44
C TRP A 448 1.10 43.13 9.82
N ASP A 449 1.17 44.01 10.82
CA ASP A 449 0.01 44.81 11.26
C ASP A 449 -0.32 45.93 10.27
N SER A 450 0.65 46.30 9.43
CA SER A 450 0.46 47.29 8.34
C SER A 450 -0.09 46.69 7.05
N LEU A 451 -0.16 45.35 6.95
CA LEU A 451 -0.62 44.64 5.76
C LEU A 451 -2.15 44.61 5.67
N THR A 452 -2.67 44.43 4.45
CA THR A 452 -4.10 44.14 4.27
C THR A 452 -4.48 42.82 4.94
N PRO A 453 -5.75 42.64 5.36
CA PRO A 453 -6.21 41.39 5.96
C PRO A 453 -5.93 40.15 5.10
N GLU A 454 -5.99 40.28 3.77
CA GLU A 454 -5.69 39.22 2.81
C GLU A 454 -4.19 38.88 2.80
N ALA A 455 -3.32 39.88 2.68
CA ALA A 455 -1.87 39.68 2.67
C ALA A 455 -1.35 39.13 3.99
N ARG A 456 -1.95 39.54 5.12
CA ARG A 456 -1.66 38.98 6.44
C ARG A 456 -2.03 37.50 6.51
N ARG A 457 -3.22 37.12 6.02
CA ARG A 457 -3.62 35.69 5.96
C ARG A 457 -2.68 34.88 5.08
N GLU A 458 -2.23 35.42 3.96
CA GLU A 458 -1.27 34.76 3.08
C GLU A 458 0.08 34.53 3.78
N LYS A 459 0.60 35.53 4.49
CA LYS A 459 1.81 35.41 5.32
C LYS A 459 1.66 34.37 6.43
N GLU A 460 0.51 34.36 7.12
CA GLU A 460 0.20 33.37 8.17
C GLU A 460 0.11 31.93 7.60
N ALA A 461 -0.55 31.76 6.45
CA ALA A 461 -0.64 30.48 5.76
C ALA A 461 0.74 30.02 5.26
N GLY A 462 1.54 30.94 4.71
CA GLY A 462 2.91 30.68 4.28
C GLY A 462 3.80 30.21 5.44
N LEU A 463 3.70 30.85 6.61
CA LEU A 463 4.46 30.45 7.81
C LEU A 463 4.09 29.03 8.26
N GLN A 464 2.81 28.69 8.26
CA GLN A 464 2.34 27.33 8.58
C GLN A 464 2.84 26.31 7.56
N MET A 465 2.79 26.63 6.27
CA MET A 465 3.28 25.78 5.18
C MET A 465 4.78 25.52 5.33
N PHE A 466 5.58 26.56 5.55
CA PHE A 466 7.01 26.40 5.78
C PHE A 466 7.31 25.56 7.03
N GLY A 467 6.52 25.72 8.10
CA GLY A 467 6.63 24.87 9.29
C GLY A 467 6.41 23.39 8.99
N GLN A 468 5.41 23.04 8.17
CA GLN A 468 5.15 21.66 7.76
C GLN A 468 6.27 21.10 6.88
N LEU A 469 6.75 21.88 5.91
CA LEU A 469 7.84 21.49 5.02
C LEU A 469 9.16 21.31 5.79
N ALA A 470 9.50 22.25 6.68
CA ALA A 470 10.67 22.15 7.54
C ALA A 470 10.62 20.88 8.40
N ARG A 471 9.46 20.57 9.01
CA ARG A 471 9.29 19.36 9.82
C ARG A 471 9.50 18.10 9.00
N PHE A 472 8.91 18.02 7.81
CA PHE A 472 9.06 16.88 6.91
C PHE A 472 10.53 16.65 6.55
N HIS A 473 11.21 17.68 6.04
CA HIS A 473 12.61 17.62 5.63
C HIS A 473 13.54 17.26 6.80
N ASN A 474 13.31 17.80 8.01
CA ASN A 474 14.09 17.44 9.20
C ASN A 474 13.92 15.97 9.61
N ILE A 475 12.68 15.45 9.61
CA ILE A 475 12.42 14.04 9.93
C ILE A 475 13.13 13.14 8.92
N MET A 476 12.96 13.43 7.63
CA MET A 476 13.56 12.64 6.56
C MET A 476 15.09 12.73 6.58
N SER A 477 15.66 13.91 6.83
CA SER A 477 17.11 14.11 6.98
C SER A 477 17.65 13.28 8.15
N ASN A 478 16.98 13.29 9.30
CA ASN A 478 17.39 12.50 10.47
C ASN A 478 17.36 10.99 10.19
N GLU A 479 16.32 10.46 9.54
CA GLU A 479 16.26 9.04 9.17
C GLU A 479 17.34 8.66 8.14
N THR A 480 17.57 9.54 7.16
CA THR A 480 18.58 9.32 6.10
C THR A 480 20.00 9.33 6.66
N ILE A 481 20.34 10.33 7.48
CA ILE A 481 21.64 10.44 8.16
C ILE A 481 21.82 9.32 9.17
N GLY A 482 20.78 8.97 9.93
CA GLY A 482 20.79 7.82 10.84
C GLY A 482 21.10 6.52 10.11
N THR A 483 20.54 6.35 8.90
CA THR A 483 20.82 5.20 8.02
C THR A 483 22.28 5.18 7.57
N LEU A 484 22.80 6.31 7.10
CA LEU A 484 24.23 6.44 6.77
C LEU A 484 25.12 6.14 7.98
N ALA A 485 24.77 6.61 9.17
CA ALA A 485 25.56 6.42 10.38
C ALA A 485 25.69 4.94 10.77
N PHE A 486 24.58 4.17 10.77
CA PHE A 486 24.70 2.75 11.11
C PHE A 486 25.40 1.94 10.02
N LEU A 487 25.20 2.26 8.73
CA LEU A 487 25.90 1.60 7.63
C LEU A 487 27.41 1.87 7.64
N THR A 488 27.82 3.10 7.95
CA THR A 488 29.24 3.51 8.02
C THR A 488 29.95 3.05 9.30
N SER A 489 29.21 2.88 10.40
CA SER A 489 29.76 2.34 11.65
C SER A 489 30.07 0.84 11.58
N GLY A 490 29.39 0.10 10.69
CA GLY A 490 29.76 -1.26 10.33
C GLY A 490 31.13 -1.29 9.69
N LYS A 491 32.12 -1.88 10.39
CA LYS A 491 33.48 -2.07 9.86
C LYS A 491 33.47 -2.79 8.51
N GLU A 492 32.45 -3.60 8.30
CA GLU A 492 32.25 -4.46 7.14
C GLU A 492 31.84 -3.70 5.89
N VAL A 493 31.15 -2.56 5.98
CA VAL A 493 30.69 -1.78 4.80
C VAL A 493 31.47 -0.49 4.62
N LYS A 494 32.29 -0.12 5.63
CA LYS A 494 33.13 1.08 5.64
C LYS A 494 34.04 1.24 4.41
N HIS A 495 34.42 0.14 3.76
CA HIS A 495 35.30 0.16 2.60
C HIS A 495 34.60 0.61 1.30
N CYS A 496 33.26 0.52 1.23
CA CYS A 496 32.44 1.07 0.15
C CYS A 496 32.28 2.60 0.25
N PHE A 497 32.57 3.17 1.41
CA PHE A 497 32.65 4.61 1.60
C PHE A 497 34.08 5.06 1.32
N PRO A 498 34.34 5.74 0.19
CA PRO A 498 35.69 6.04 -0.18
C PRO A 498 36.29 7.06 0.79
N LYS A 499 37.50 6.79 1.29
CA LYS A 499 38.24 7.74 2.14
C LYS A 499 38.48 9.11 1.47
N ASN A 500 38.38 9.19 0.13
CA ASN A 500 38.70 10.39 -0.66
C ASN A 500 37.82 10.66 -1.90
N THR A 501 36.73 9.90 -2.15
CA THR A 501 35.91 10.07 -3.39
C THR A 501 34.54 10.71 -3.14
N VAL A 502 34.07 10.79 -1.89
CA VAL A 502 32.84 11.54 -1.52
C VAL A 502 32.99 13.05 -1.81
N VAL A 503 34.23 13.54 -1.91
CA VAL A 503 34.51 14.95 -2.27
C VAL A 503 34.35 15.21 -3.78
N LYS A 504 34.40 14.20 -4.65
CA LYS A 504 34.37 14.43 -6.11
C LYS A 504 32.96 14.46 -6.71
N THR A 505 31.97 13.79 -6.10
CA THR A 505 30.56 13.92 -6.51
C THR A 505 29.93 15.27 -6.12
N CYS A 506 30.59 16.09 -5.30
CA CYS A 506 30.24 17.50 -5.07
C CYS A 506 30.67 18.45 -6.22
N SER A 507 31.11 17.90 -7.35
CA SER A 507 31.64 18.69 -8.46
C SER A 507 31.33 18.01 -9.80
N PHE A 508 30.05 17.87 -10.10
CA PHE A 508 29.58 17.87 -11.49
C PHE A 508 28.28 18.68 -11.51
N ASP A 509 28.34 19.77 -12.29
CA ASP A 509 27.27 20.75 -12.54
C ASP A 509 25.97 20.12 -13.05
#